data_AF-A0A366D1H1-F1
#
_entry.id   AF-A0A366D1H1-F1
#
_cell.length_a   1.000
_cell.length_b   1.000
_cell.length_c   1.000
_cell.angle_alpha   90.00
_cell.angle_beta   90.00
_cell.angle_gamma   90.00
#
_symmetry.space_group_name_H-M   'P 1'
#
loop_
_entity.id
_entity.type
_entity.pdbx_description
1 polymer ?
#
loop_
_entity_poly.entity_id
_entity_poly.type
_entity_poly.pdbx_seq_one_letter_code
_entity_poly.pdbx_strand_id
1 'polypeptide(L)'
;MKLKLTPTQNLCVGFLESGFKLVQMGEQYYFVKGERRQKVLPKTLDALVNRGALSYTDQGDYILSAEFVAHRKRMREASEAVPVRH
;
A
#
# COMPACT_ATOMS: atom_id res chain seq x y z
N MET A 1 4.52 6.76 13.65
CA MET A 1 3.94 6.68 12.30
C MET A 1 2.61 7.45 12.20
N LYS A 2 2.40 8.29 11.17
CA LYS A 2 1.14 9.02 10.92
C LYS A 2 0.21 8.16 10.06
N LEU A 3 -0.73 7.38 10.60
CA LEU A 3 -1.65 6.60 9.74
C LEU A 3 -3.13 6.83 10.02
N LYS A 4 -3.69 7.75 9.22
CA LYS A 4 -5.07 7.68 8.73
C LYS A 4 -4.99 7.75 7.20
N LEU A 5 -4.99 6.60 6.53
CA LEU A 5 -4.97 6.54 5.07
C LEU A 5 -6.33 6.98 4.50
N THR A 6 -6.31 7.68 3.36
CA THR A 6 -7.55 7.97 2.63
C THR A 6 -8.06 6.69 1.94
N PRO A 7 -9.33 6.63 1.52
CA PRO A 7 -9.85 5.47 0.78
C PRO A 7 -9.01 5.10 -0.45
N THR A 8 -8.57 6.10 -1.22
CA THR A 8 -7.71 5.89 -2.39
C THR A 8 -6.35 5.31 -2.04
N GLN A 9 -5.76 5.74 -0.92
CA GLN A 9 -4.48 5.21 -0.45
C GLN A 9 -4.61 3.79 0.08
N ASN A 10 -5.70 3.49 0.81
CA ASN A 10 -6.01 2.12 1.23
C ASN A 10 -6.19 1.19 0.03
N LEU A 11 -6.81 1.67 -1.05
CA LEU A 11 -6.93 0.92 -2.30
C LEU A 11 -5.56 0.63 -2.93
N CYS A 12 -4.67 1.62 -2.97
CA CYS A 12 -3.29 1.46 -3.48
C CYS A 12 -2.51 0.42 -2.68
N VAL A 13 -2.60 0.48 -1.35
CA VAL A 13 -2.03 -0.54 -0.45
C VAL A 13 -2.63 -1.92 -0.75
N GLY A 14 -3.96 -2.00 -0.91
CA GLY A 14 -4.65 -3.25 -1.22
C GLY A 14 -4.20 -3.90 -2.52
N PHE A 15 -3.85 -3.12 -3.55
CA PHE A 15 -3.25 -3.64 -4.78
C PHE A 15 -1.91 -4.34 -4.50
N LEU A 16 -1.01 -3.68 -3.77
CA LEU A 16 0.30 -4.24 -3.43
C LEU A 16 0.19 -5.52 -2.61
N GLU A 17 -0.71 -5.55 -1.63
CA GLU A 17 -0.96 -6.74 -0.81
C GLU A 17 -1.61 -7.88 -1.59
N SER A 18 -2.38 -7.56 -2.62
CA SER A 18 -2.96 -8.53 -3.53
C SER A 18 -1.95 -9.06 -4.56
N GLY A 19 -0.68 -8.64 -4.47
CA GLY A 19 0.40 -9.09 -5.35
C GLY A 19 0.52 -8.30 -6.65
N PHE A 20 -0.08 -7.11 -6.75
CA PHE A 20 0.30 -6.19 -7.83
C PHE A 20 1.68 -5.61 -7.56
N LYS A 21 2.47 -5.45 -8.62
CA LYS A 21 3.77 -4.77 -8.58
C LYS A 21 3.60 -3.34 -9.06
N LEU A 22 4.25 -2.39 -8.40
CA LEU A 22 4.31 -1.03 -8.91
C LEU A 22 5.44 -0.94 -9.94
N VAL A 23 5.13 -0.44 -11.13
CA VAL A 23 6.11 -0.24 -12.21
C VAL A 23 6.00 1.18 -12.75
N GLN A 24 7.13 1.76 -13.14
CA GLN A 24 7.19 3.02 -13.84
C GLN A 24 7.24 2.76 -15.35
N MET A 25 6.35 3.40 -16.10
CA MET A 25 6.31 3.37 -17.56
C MET A 25 6.33 4.81 -18.08
N GLY A 26 7.51 5.29 -18.48
CA GLY A 26 7.73 6.70 -18.79
C GLY A 26 7.53 7.58 -17.55
N GLU A 27 6.64 8.57 -17.65
CA GLU A 27 6.30 9.49 -16.55
C GLU A 27 5.15 8.99 -15.66
N GLN A 28 4.63 7.80 -15.93
CA GLN A 28 3.43 7.29 -15.27
C GLN A 28 3.73 6.03 -14.46
N TYR A 29 3.03 5.90 -13.34
CA TYR A 29 3.14 4.73 -12.47
C TYR A 29 1.90 3.84 -12.59
N TYR A 30 2.12 2.53 -12.55
CA TYR A 30 1.05 1.54 -12.67
C TYR A 30 1.25 0.40 -11.67
N PHE A 31 0.16 -0.02 -11.04
CA PHE A 31 0.08 -1.33 -10.40
C PHE A 31 -0.21 -2.38 -11.48
N VAL A 32 0.62 -3.41 -11.60
CA VAL A 32 0.50 -4.47 -12.62
C VAL A 32 0.45 -5.85 -11.97
N LYS A 33 -0.50 -6.69 -12.42
CA LYS A 33 -0.60 -8.11 -12.05
C LYS A 33 -1.13 -8.91 -13.25
N GLY A 34 -0.25 -9.64 -13.92
CA GLY A 34 -0.57 -10.29 -15.19
C GLY A 34 -0.97 -9.24 -16.24
N GLU A 35 -2.13 -9.42 -16.88
CA GLU A 35 -2.67 -8.46 -17.86
C GLU A 35 -3.36 -7.25 -17.21
N ARG A 36 -3.62 -7.30 -15.90
CA ARG A 36 -4.28 -6.20 -15.19
C ARG A 36 -3.28 -5.09 -14.90
N ARG A 37 -3.65 -3.87 -15.28
CA ARG A 37 -2.92 -2.64 -14.93
C ARG A 37 -3.86 -1.58 -14.36
N GLN A 38 -3.40 -0.88 -13.32
CA GLN A 38 -4.11 0.24 -12.71
C GLN A 38 -3.16 1.42 -12.57
N LYS A 39 -3.49 2.54 -13.24
CA LYS A 39 -2.70 3.77 -13.13
C LYS A 39 -2.78 4.34 -11.71
N VAL A 40 -1.65 4.85 -11.21
CA VAL A 40 -1.56 5.60 -9.96
C VAL A 40 -0.82 6.91 -10.18
N LEU A 41 -1.27 7.96 -9.48
CA LEU A 41 -0.67 9.28 -9.59
C LEU A 41 0.59 9.34 -8.72
N PRO A 42 1.69 9.98 -9.18
CA PRO A 42 2.91 10.17 -8.40
C PRO A 42 2.64 10.74 -7.00
N LYS A 43 1.81 11.79 -6.92
CA LYS A 43 1.39 12.41 -5.64
C LYS A 43 0.78 11.44 -4.64
N THR A 44 0.13 10.37 -5.11
CA THR A 44 -0.45 9.35 -4.24
C THR A 44 0.64 8.44 -3.66
N LEU A 45 1.66 8.11 -4.45
CA LEU A 45 2.84 7.36 -4.01
C LEU A 45 3.64 8.18 -3.00
N ASP A 46 3.89 9.46 -3.29
CA ASP A 46 4.58 10.36 -2.37
C ASP A 46 3.83 10.48 -1.03
N ALA A 47 2.51 10.58 -1.09
CA ALA A 47 1.69 10.63 0.12
C ALA A 47 1.74 9.31 0.92
N LEU A 48 1.89 8.16 0.26
CA LEU A 48 2.06 6.87 0.93
C LEU A 48 3.46 6.73 1.56
N VAL A 49 4.51 7.18 0.87
CA VAL A 49 5.88 7.25 1.42
C VAL A 49 5.92 8.17 2.65
N ASN A 50 5.38 9.38 2.54
CA ASN A 50 5.33 10.36 3.64
C ASN A 50 4.53 9.88 4.85
N ARG A 51 3.57 8.97 4.65
CA ARG A 51 2.79 8.35 5.74
C ARG A 51 3.45 7.11 6.32
N GLY A 52 4.59 6.69 5.77
CA GLY A 52 5.33 5.50 6.16
C GLY A 52 4.70 4.20 5.64
N ALA A 53 3.76 4.26 4.71
CA ALA A 53 3.12 3.07 4.13
C ALA A 53 3.99 2.39 3.07
N LEU A 54 4.74 3.19 2.30
CA LEU A 54 5.69 2.70 1.30
C LEU A 54 7.12 3.08 1.67
N SER A 55 8.04 2.22 1.24
CA SER A 55 9.48 2.47 1.22
C SER A 55 9.95 2.45 -0.22
N TYR A 56 10.83 3.39 -0.55
CA TYR A 56 11.54 3.41 -1.83
C TYR A 56 12.87 2.68 -1.65
N THR A 57 13.12 1.67 -2.46
CA THR A 57 14.36 0.88 -2.39
C THR A 57 15.46 1.52 -3.24
N ASP A 58 16.71 1.18 -2.95
CA ASP A 58 17.87 1.63 -3.75
C ASP A 58 17.83 1.14 -5.20
N GLN A 59 17.00 0.12 -5.49
CA GLN A 59 16.76 -0.40 -6.84
C GLN A 59 15.68 0.36 -7.62
N GLY A 60 15.09 1.39 -6.99
CA GLY A 60 14.05 2.22 -7.60
C GLY A 60 12.63 1.66 -7.47
N ASP A 61 12.45 0.63 -6.65
CA ASP A 61 11.15 -0.02 -6.44
C ASP A 61 10.42 0.55 -5.22
N TYR A 62 9.08 0.52 -5.28
CA TYR A 62 8.25 0.81 -4.12
C TYR A 62 7.73 -0.48 -3.50
N ILE A 63 7.98 -0.65 -2.20
CA ILE A 63 7.50 -1.78 -1.42
C ILE A 63 6.74 -1.30 -0.19
N LEU A 64 5.85 -2.13 0.35
CA LEU A 64 5.23 -1.83 1.64
C LEU A 64 6.32 -1.82 2.72
N SER A 65 6.31 -0.79 3.56
CA SER A 65 7.29 -0.70 4.64
C SER A 65 7.04 -1.80 5.68
N ALA A 66 8.10 -2.34 6.27
CA ALA A 66 7.98 -3.37 7.30
C ALA A 66 7.17 -2.88 8.51
N GLU A 67 7.34 -1.61 8.90
CA GLU A 67 6.58 -0.97 9.98
C GLU A 67 5.07 -0.92 9.66
N PHE A 68 4.72 -0.57 8.42
CA PHE A 68 3.34 -0.54 7.96
C PHE A 68 2.70 -1.93 7.96
N VAL A 69 3.41 -2.94 7.43
CA VAL A 69 2.92 -4.33 7.42
C VAL A 69 2.68 -4.84 8.84
N ALA A 70 3.62 -4.59 9.77
CA ALA A 70 3.48 -4.98 11.17
C ALA A 70 2.32 -4.23 11.87
N HIS A 71 2.14 -2.94 11.57
CA HIS A 71 1.01 -2.17 12.08
C HIS A 71 -0.33 -2.72 11.57
N ARG A 72 -0.43 -3.03 10.27
CA ARG A 72 -1.67 -3.52 9.67
C ARG A 72 -2.02 -4.93 10.13
N LYS A 73 -1.01 -5.79 10.37
CA LYS A 73 -1.20 -7.11 10.99
C LYS A 73 -1.82 -6.98 12.38
N ARG A 74 -1.27 -6.10 13.23
CA ARG A 74 -1.83 -5.82 14.57
C ARG A 74 -3.27 -5.30 14.51
N MET A 75 -3.59 -4.42 13.56
CA MET A 75 -4.95 -3.91 13.39
C MET A 75 -5.94 -5.00 12.96
N ARG A 76 -5.52 -5.94 12.11
CA ARG A 76 -6.34 -7.11 11.70
C ARG A 76 -6.57 -8.07 12.88
N GLU A 77 -5.51 -8.40 13.60
CA GLU A 77 -5.59 -9.27 14.79
C GLU A 77 -6.49 -8.65 15.88
N ALA A 78 -6.38 -7.33 16.11
CA ALA A 78 -7.24 -6.62 17.04
C ALA A 78 -8.72 -6.58 16.60
N SER A 79 -9.00 -6.60 15.29
CA SER A 79 -10.37 -6.67 14.76
C SER A 79 -10.99 -8.06 14.85
N GLU A 80 -10.18 -9.13 14.81
CA GLU A 80 -10.63 -10.51 15.01
C GLU A 80 -10.87 -10.83 16.51
N ALA A 81 -10.22 -10.09 17.41
CA ALA A 81 -10.35 -10.27 18.85
C ALA A 81 -11.63 -9.66 19.47
N VAL A 82 -12.52 -9.06 18.68
CA VAL A 82 -13.85 -8.64 19.16
C VAL A 82 -14.82 -9.79 18.86
N PRO A 83 -15.17 -10.65 19.84
CA PRO A 83 -16.22 -11.62 19.62
C PRO A 83 -17.52 -10.83 19.46
N VAL A 84 -18.10 -10.87 18.27
CA VAL A 84 -19.48 -10.47 18.05
C VAL A 84 -20.33 -11.47 18.83
N ARG A 85 -20.67 -11.13 20.07
CA ARG A 85 -21.77 -11.79 20.80
C ARG A 85 -23.07 -11.33 20.16
N HIS A 86 -23.62 -12.19 19.29
CA HIS A 86 -25.02 -12.18 18.92
C HIS A 86 -25.88 -12.70 20.08
#